data_AF-A0AAV6HDB1-F1
#
_entry.id   AF-A0AAV6HDB1-F1
#
_cell.length_a   1.000
_cell.length_b   1.000
_cell.length_c   1.000
_cell.angle_alpha   90.00
_cell.angle_beta   90.00
_cell.angle_gamma   90.00
#
_symmetry.space_group_name_H-M   'P 1'
#
loop_
_entity.id
_entity.type
_entity.pdbx_description
1 polymer ?
#
loop_
_entity_poly.entity_id
_entity_poly.type
_entity_poly.pdbx_seq_one_letter_code
_entity_poly.pdbx_strand_id
1 'polypeptide(L)'
;MIRSVTLIRGTIRTVCLRQYFREGDTHLKQLLRELKSQFKNLPRECDTHKVVMDAVYSQIVSLYLQQLLLSNRTDLEKMWSEVGVVIREDAEEMQEVFSQQNVNVEKKNELLLKVADIVSCEDVDALKISCLQLSTDYPDVSKKQLKKLLQWRGGLSSQKVKAVMEMSHQGNSLASWMPLPGIVDAIARRFH
;
A
#
# COMPACT_ATOMS: atom_id res chain seq x y z
N MET A 1 -14.51 -20.21 -12.38
CA MET A 1 -13.32 -19.57 -11.78
C MET A 1 -12.59 -18.66 -12.77
N ILE A 2 -12.13 -19.15 -13.94
CA ILE A 2 -11.39 -18.36 -14.94
C ILE A 2 -12.20 -17.15 -15.45
N ARG A 3 -13.49 -17.31 -15.76
CA ARG A 3 -14.37 -16.21 -16.19
C ARG A 3 -14.53 -15.09 -15.16
N SER A 4 -14.55 -15.42 -13.86
CA SER A 4 -14.67 -14.43 -12.78
C SER A 4 -13.40 -13.59 -12.64
N VAL A 5 -12.22 -14.22 -12.79
CA VAL A 5 -10.92 -13.53 -12.74
C VAL A 5 -10.71 -12.61 -13.94
N THR A 6 -11.14 -13.01 -15.15
CA THR A 6 -11.10 -12.14 -16.34
C THR A 6 -12.05 -10.95 -16.21
N LEU A 7 -13.23 -11.14 -15.60
CA LEU A 7 -14.21 -10.07 -15.35
C LEU A 7 -13.65 -9.03 -14.36
N ILE A 8 -13.00 -9.47 -13.28
CA ILE A 8 -12.34 -8.59 -12.29
C ILE A 8 -11.22 -7.75 -12.92
N ARG A 9 -10.41 -8.35 -13.80
CA ARG A 9 -9.33 -7.62 -14.49
C ARG A 9 -9.84 -6.54 -15.45
N GLY A 10 -11.04 -6.71 -15.99
CA GLY A 10 -11.73 -5.69 -16.80
C GLY A 10 -12.51 -4.64 -15.99
N THR A 11 -12.69 -4.87 -14.68
CA THR A 11 -13.52 -4.04 -13.81
C THR A 11 -12.77 -2.82 -13.27
N ILE A 12 -11.48 -2.95 -12.97
CA ILE A 12 -10.70 -1.83 -12.42
C ILE A 12 -10.25 -0.93 -13.57
N ARG A 13 -10.99 0.17 -13.77
CA ARG A 13 -10.66 1.17 -14.79
C ARG A 13 -9.47 1.99 -14.33
N THR A 14 -8.28 1.66 -14.85
CA THR A 14 -7.06 2.47 -14.67
C THR A 14 -7.23 3.93 -15.09
N VAL A 15 -8.22 4.21 -15.95
CA VAL A 15 -8.62 5.56 -16.36
C VAL A 15 -9.16 6.39 -15.19
N CYS A 16 -10.00 5.82 -14.31
CA CYS A 16 -10.60 6.56 -13.20
C CYS A 16 -9.53 7.00 -12.18
N LEU A 17 -8.62 6.11 -11.79
CA LEU A 17 -7.51 6.49 -10.90
C LEU A 17 -6.60 7.52 -11.58
N ARG A 18 -6.30 7.37 -12.88
CA ARG A 18 -5.49 8.38 -13.58
C ARG A 18 -6.14 9.76 -13.59
N GLN A 19 -7.45 9.84 -13.79
CA GLN A 19 -8.19 11.11 -13.76
C GLN A 19 -8.23 11.70 -12.35
N TYR A 20 -8.48 10.86 -11.34
CA TYR A 20 -8.42 11.27 -9.93
C TYR A 20 -7.11 12.00 -9.59
N PHE A 21 -5.96 11.42 -9.95
CA PHE A 21 -4.64 12.01 -9.72
C PHE A 21 -4.32 13.24 -10.61
N ARG A 22 -5.16 13.56 -11.60
CA ARG A 22 -5.00 14.73 -12.49
C ARG A 22 -5.96 15.86 -12.16
N GLU A 23 -7.16 15.53 -11.70
CA GLU A 23 -8.31 16.44 -11.61
C GLU A 23 -8.78 16.62 -10.16
N GLY A 24 -8.39 15.76 -9.21
CA GLY A 24 -8.60 15.96 -7.77
C GLY A 24 -10.04 15.83 -7.30
N ASP A 25 -10.85 15.09 -8.02
CA ASP A 25 -12.30 15.13 -7.93
C ASP A 25 -12.89 13.80 -7.41
N THR A 26 -14.14 13.51 -7.77
CA THR A 26 -14.89 12.35 -7.28
C THR A 26 -14.56 11.01 -7.96
N HIS A 27 -13.57 10.94 -8.87
CA HIS A 27 -13.29 9.73 -9.65
C HIS A 27 -12.94 8.50 -8.78
N LEU A 28 -12.24 8.66 -7.64
CA LEU A 28 -12.00 7.54 -6.71
C LEU A 28 -13.30 7.03 -6.09
N LYS A 29 -14.13 7.94 -5.58
CA LYS A 29 -15.45 7.60 -5.02
C LYS A 29 -16.36 6.96 -6.04
N GLN A 30 -16.32 7.41 -7.29
CA GLN A 30 -17.04 6.78 -8.39
C GLN A 30 -16.56 5.34 -8.62
N LEU A 31 -15.24 5.12 -8.73
CA LEU A 31 -14.67 3.78 -8.87
C LEU A 31 -15.12 2.86 -7.72
N LEU A 32 -15.03 3.32 -6.47
CA LEU A 32 -15.43 2.55 -5.30
C LEU A 32 -16.94 2.23 -5.30
N ARG A 33 -17.80 3.17 -5.71
CA ARG A 33 -19.24 2.93 -5.88
C ARG A 33 -19.54 1.89 -6.97
N GLU A 34 -18.86 1.99 -8.11
CA GLU A 34 -19.00 1.02 -9.21
C GLU A 34 -18.59 -0.39 -8.75
N LEU A 35 -17.45 -0.52 -8.07
CA LEU A 35 -16.97 -1.78 -7.50
C LEU A 35 -17.97 -2.35 -6.49
N LYS A 36 -18.42 -1.54 -5.53
CA LYS A 36 -19.44 -1.94 -4.54
C LYS A 36 -20.72 -2.44 -5.22
N SER A 37 -21.15 -1.82 -6.31
CA SER A 37 -22.32 -2.28 -7.08
C SER A 37 -22.09 -3.65 -7.71
N GLN A 38 -20.89 -3.92 -8.23
CA GLN A 38 -20.56 -5.21 -8.84
C GLN A 38 -20.46 -6.32 -7.81
N PHE A 39 -19.96 -6.02 -6.61
CA PHE A 39 -19.85 -7.00 -5.52
C PHE A 39 -21.22 -7.49 -5.01
N LYS A 40 -22.29 -6.69 -5.13
CA LYS A 40 -23.64 -7.09 -4.72
C LYS A 40 -24.13 -8.36 -5.41
N ASN A 41 -23.66 -8.62 -6.63
CA ASN A 41 -24.09 -9.76 -7.43
C ASN A 41 -23.23 -11.01 -7.21
N LEU A 42 -22.21 -10.93 -6.35
CA LEU A 42 -21.33 -12.06 -6.05
C LEU A 42 -21.84 -12.82 -4.81
N PRO A 43 -21.85 -14.17 -4.83
CA PRO A 43 -22.15 -14.97 -3.65
C PRO A 43 -21.16 -14.64 -2.53
N ARG A 44 -21.64 -14.34 -1.32
CA ARG A 44 -20.82 -13.82 -0.20
C ARG A 44 -20.22 -14.92 0.70
N GLU A 45 -20.83 -16.09 0.72
CA GLU A 45 -20.57 -17.14 1.72
C GLU A 45 -19.54 -18.19 1.30
N CYS A 46 -18.72 -17.92 0.27
CA CYS A 46 -17.72 -18.87 -0.19
C CYS A 46 -16.30 -18.29 -0.16
N ASP A 47 -15.30 -19.16 0.03
CA ASP A 47 -13.88 -18.79 0.00
C ASP A 47 -13.50 -18.06 -1.30
N THR A 48 -14.20 -18.36 -2.40
CA THR A 48 -14.02 -17.66 -3.68
C THR A 48 -14.34 -16.17 -3.56
N HIS A 49 -15.34 -15.77 -2.76
CA HIS A 49 -15.65 -14.35 -2.52
C HIS A 49 -14.48 -13.64 -1.83
N LYS A 50 -13.92 -14.26 -0.78
CA LYS A 50 -12.76 -13.71 -0.07
C LYS A 50 -11.56 -13.55 -1.01
N VAL A 51 -11.21 -14.59 -1.76
CA VAL A 51 -10.12 -14.55 -2.75
C VAL A 51 -10.34 -13.45 -3.78
N VAL A 52 -11.58 -13.27 -4.25
CA VAL A 52 -11.93 -12.20 -5.19
C VAL A 52 -11.78 -10.82 -4.57
N MET A 53 -12.34 -10.57 -3.38
CA MET A 53 -12.20 -9.28 -2.70
C MET A 53 -10.74 -8.93 -2.43
N ASP A 54 -9.96 -9.92 -2.02
CA ASP A 54 -8.54 -9.78 -1.74
C ASP A 54 -7.77 -9.40 -3.01
N ALA A 55 -8.03 -10.09 -4.12
CA ALA A 55 -7.40 -9.78 -5.40
C ALA A 55 -7.78 -8.38 -5.91
N VAL A 56 -9.05 -7.99 -5.80
CA VAL A 56 -9.53 -6.67 -6.25
C VAL A 56 -8.91 -5.56 -5.41
N TYR A 57 -8.91 -5.72 -4.07
CA TYR A 57 -8.32 -4.75 -3.15
C TYR A 57 -6.84 -4.54 -3.43
N SER A 58 -6.06 -5.63 -3.49
CA SER A 58 -4.62 -5.59 -3.78
C SER A 58 -4.34 -4.91 -5.13
N GLN A 59 -5.19 -5.14 -6.13
CA GLN A 59 -5.02 -4.53 -7.44
C GLN A 59 -5.31 -3.02 -7.44
N ILE A 60 -6.33 -2.56 -6.71
CA ILE A 60 -6.63 -1.12 -6.59
C ILE A 60 -5.49 -0.40 -5.86
N VAL A 61 -5.04 -0.95 -4.74
CA VAL A 61 -3.92 -0.38 -3.97
C VAL A 61 -2.64 -0.31 -4.81
N SER A 62 -2.34 -1.37 -5.57
CA SER A 62 -1.19 -1.39 -6.48
C SER A 62 -1.30 -0.31 -7.57
N LEU A 63 -2.47 -0.17 -8.19
CA LEU A 63 -2.71 0.84 -9.21
C LEU A 63 -2.68 2.26 -8.64
N TYR A 64 -3.21 2.46 -7.44
CA TYR A 64 -3.15 3.73 -6.72
C TYR A 64 -1.70 4.15 -6.49
N LEU A 65 -0.88 3.26 -5.89
CA LEU A 65 0.54 3.51 -5.67
C LEU A 65 1.28 3.78 -6.99
N GLN A 66 0.94 3.05 -8.04
CA GLN A 66 1.52 3.28 -9.36
C GLN A 66 1.16 4.68 -9.90
N GLN A 67 -0.10 5.10 -9.80
CA GLN A 67 -0.52 6.43 -10.25
C GLN A 67 0.15 7.52 -9.40
N LEU A 68 0.17 7.39 -8.07
CA LEU A 68 0.88 8.30 -7.17
C LEU A 68 2.33 8.53 -7.62
N LEU A 69 3.06 7.45 -7.88
CA LEU A 69 4.46 7.51 -8.32
C LEU A 69 4.62 8.05 -9.76
N LEU A 70 3.57 8.07 -10.58
CA LEU A 70 3.59 8.66 -11.92
C LEU A 70 3.16 10.13 -11.92
N SER A 71 2.48 10.59 -10.86
CA SER A 71 2.01 11.96 -10.72
C SER A 71 3.13 12.92 -10.37
N ASN A 72 2.92 14.19 -10.72
CA ASN A 72 3.78 15.28 -10.27
C ASN A 72 3.40 15.65 -8.83
N ARG A 73 4.37 15.59 -7.91
CA ARG A 73 4.14 15.92 -6.50
C ARG A 73 3.63 17.36 -6.31
N THR A 74 4.24 18.34 -6.97
CA THR A 74 3.86 19.76 -6.82
C THR A 74 2.45 20.03 -7.33
N ASP A 75 2.00 19.31 -8.35
CA ASP A 75 0.61 19.42 -8.82
C ASP A 75 -0.35 18.78 -7.82
N LEU A 76 -0.01 17.64 -7.22
CA LEU A 76 -0.81 17.06 -6.14
C LEU A 76 -0.85 17.94 -4.89
N GLU A 77 0.26 18.57 -4.49
CA GLU A 77 0.29 19.49 -3.34
C GLU A 77 -0.63 20.71 -3.56
N LYS A 78 -0.69 21.27 -4.78
CA LYS A 78 -1.64 22.35 -5.11
C LYS A 78 -3.10 21.90 -5.02
N MET A 79 -3.35 20.65 -5.36
CA MET A 79 -4.70 20.08 -5.47
C MET A 79 -5.22 19.56 -4.13
N TRP A 80 -4.35 18.95 -3.34
CA TRP A 80 -4.69 18.20 -2.13
C TRP A 80 -4.22 18.91 -0.85
N SER A 81 -3.41 19.98 -0.95
CA SER A 81 -2.73 20.65 0.14
C SER A 81 -1.76 19.74 0.90
N GLU A 82 -2.28 18.74 1.61
CA GLU A 82 -1.53 17.77 2.40
C GLU A 82 -1.67 16.36 1.81
N VAL A 83 -0.78 16.02 0.88
CA VAL A 83 -0.87 14.75 0.12
C VAL A 83 -0.91 13.52 1.04
N GLY A 84 -0.18 13.52 2.15
CA GLY A 84 -0.21 12.40 3.10
C GLY A 84 -1.54 12.24 3.83
N VAL A 85 -2.25 13.33 4.12
CA VAL A 85 -3.59 13.29 4.71
C VAL A 85 -4.56 12.66 3.73
N VAL A 86 -4.55 13.11 2.46
CA VAL A 86 -5.43 12.55 1.41
C VAL A 86 -5.15 11.08 1.14
N ILE A 87 -3.88 10.64 1.09
CA ILE A 87 -3.56 9.21 0.94
C ILE A 87 -4.14 8.38 2.10
N ARG A 88 -4.11 8.90 3.33
CA ARG A 88 -4.69 8.23 4.50
C ARG A 88 -6.20 8.14 4.40
N GLU A 89 -6.87 9.24 4.07
CA GLU A 89 -8.34 9.28 3.88
C GLU A 89 -8.77 8.32 2.77
N ASP A 90 -8.07 8.32 1.63
CA ASP A 90 -8.32 7.40 0.53
C ASP A 90 -8.18 5.93 0.97
N ALA A 91 -7.15 5.62 1.77
CA ALA A 91 -6.88 4.29 2.27
C ALA A 91 -7.98 3.82 3.25
N GLU A 92 -8.50 4.72 4.09
CA GLU A 92 -9.61 4.46 5.00
C GLU A 92 -10.93 4.26 4.24
N GLU A 93 -11.21 5.09 3.23
CA GLU A 93 -12.41 4.95 2.39
C GLU A 93 -12.40 3.61 1.62
N MET A 94 -11.24 3.24 1.06
CA MET A 94 -11.06 1.91 0.43
C MET A 94 -11.32 0.79 1.44
N GLN A 95 -10.73 0.86 2.63
CA GLN A 95 -10.94 -0.16 3.66
C GLN A 95 -12.41 -0.28 4.06
N GLU A 96 -13.10 0.85 4.25
CA GLU A 96 -14.52 0.86 4.63
C GLU A 96 -15.39 0.14 3.60
N VAL A 97 -15.20 0.45 2.31
CA VAL A 97 -15.98 -0.14 1.23
C VAL A 97 -15.80 -1.67 1.17
N PHE A 98 -14.58 -2.15 1.38
CA PHE A 98 -14.25 -3.58 1.32
C PHE A 98 -14.61 -4.33 2.61
N SER A 99 -14.48 -3.71 3.77
CA SER A 99 -14.95 -4.28 5.05
C SER A 99 -16.47 -4.50 5.04
N GLN A 100 -17.25 -3.64 4.37
CA GLN A 100 -18.69 -3.84 4.19
C GLN A 100 -19.04 -5.05 3.30
N GLN A 101 -18.07 -5.60 2.53
CA GLN A 101 -18.30 -6.78 1.71
C GLN A 101 -17.94 -8.08 2.43
N ASN A 102 -17.13 -8.04 3.50
CA ASN A 102 -16.65 -9.25 4.14
C ASN A 102 -16.33 -8.99 5.62
N VAL A 103 -16.98 -9.75 6.50
CA VAL A 103 -16.96 -9.58 7.97
C VAL A 103 -15.58 -9.82 8.58
N ASN A 104 -14.66 -10.45 7.83
CA ASN A 104 -13.34 -10.83 8.34
C ASN A 104 -12.19 -10.30 7.47
N VAL A 105 -12.33 -9.09 6.92
CA VAL A 105 -11.23 -8.41 6.24
C VAL A 105 -10.31 -7.83 7.32
N GLU A 106 -9.21 -8.53 7.56
CA GLU A 106 -8.02 -7.99 8.23
C GLU A 106 -7.70 -6.60 7.63
N LYS A 107 -7.21 -5.64 8.43
CA LYS A 107 -6.92 -4.29 7.92
C LYS A 107 -5.90 -4.39 6.78
N LYS A 108 -6.30 -4.00 5.57
CA LYS A 108 -5.46 -4.08 4.36
C LYS A 108 -4.99 -2.72 3.87
N ASN A 109 -5.44 -1.64 4.49
CA ASN A 109 -5.01 -0.28 4.17
C ASN A 109 -3.61 0.07 4.68
N GLU A 110 -3.01 -0.79 5.49
CA GLU A 110 -1.69 -0.59 6.10
C GLU A 110 -0.58 -0.20 5.12
N LEU A 111 -0.58 -0.74 3.89
CA LEU A 111 0.39 -0.34 2.86
C LEU A 111 0.28 1.17 2.56
N LEU A 112 -0.93 1.64 2.27
CA LEU A 112 -1.17 3.05 1.93
C LEU A 112 -1.01 3.96 3.15
N LEU A 113 -1.33 3.48 4.35
CA LEU A 113 -1.05 4.21 5.59
C LEU A 113 0.46 4.42 5.79
N LYS A 114 1.27 3.38 5.61
CA LYS A 114 2.74 3.53 5.66
C LYS A 114 3.28 4.43 4.55
N VAL A 115 2.66 4.41 3.37
CA VAL A 115 3.00 5.36 2.29
C VAL A 115 2.66 6.79 2.71
N ALA A 116 1.49 7.04 3.32
CA ALA A 116 1.11 8.34 3.86
C ALA A 116 2.10 8.83 4.92
N ASP A 117 2.52 7.95 5.83
CA ASP A 117 3.53 8.24 6.85
C ASP A 117 4.86 8.63 6.20
N ILE A 118 5.37 7.81 5.26
CA ILE A 118 6.60 8.11 4.51
C ILE A 118 6.50 9.46 3.81
N VAL A 119 5.38 9.76 3.15
CA VAL A 119 5.18 11.00 2.40
C VAL A 119 5.16 12.23 3.31
N SER A 120 4.68 12.09 4.54
CA SER A 120 4.54 13.18 5.52
C SER A 120 5.72 13.32 6.48
N CYS A 121 6.56 12.30 6.62
CA CYS A 121 7.62 12.23 7.63
C CYS A 121 8.81 13.19 7.40
N GLU A 122 8.86 14.32 8.09
CA GLU A 122 9.97 15.29 7.99
C GLU A 122 11.28 14.78 8.62
N ASP A 123 11.16 13.94 9.65
CA ASP A 123 12.31 13.38 10.36
C ASP A 123 12.98 12.24 9.58
N VAL A 124 14.30 12.33 9.39
CA VAL A 124 15.05 11.38 8.56
C VAL A 124 15.20 10.02 9.25
N ASP A 125 15.25 9.96 10.58
CA ASP A 125 15.43 8.70 11.32
C ASP A 125 14.10 7.94 11.44
N ALA A 126 12.99 8.64 11.70
CA ALA A 126 11.64 8.08 11.59
C ALA A 126 11.34 7.59 10.16
N LEU A 127 11.86 8.29 9.14
CA LEU A 127 11.74 7.85 7.75
C LEU A 127 12.50 6.54 7.49
N LYS A 128 13.70 6.35 8.04
CA LYS A 128 14.43 5.06 7.94
C LYS A 128 13.63 3.92 8.54
N ILE A 129 13.03 4.13 9.71
CA ILE A 129 12.20 3.12 10.39
C ILE A 129 10.97 2.77 9.52
N SER A 130 10.27 3.79 9.02
CA SER A 130 9.08 3.61 8.18
C SER A 130 9.39 2.87 6.88
N CYS A 131 10.51 3.20 6.22
CA CYS A 131 10.96 2.51 5.02
C CYS A 131 11.42 1.07 5.27
N LEU A 132 12.05 0.81 6.42
CA LEU A 132 12.40 -0.55 6.84
C LEU A 132 11.13 -1.38 7.04
N GLN A 133 10.18 -0.90 7.83
CA GLN A 133 8.91 -1.58 8.06
C GLN A 133 8.16 -1.85 6.76
N LEU A 134 8.05 -0.86 5.86
CA LEU A 134 7.40 -1.05 4.55
C LEU A 134 8.08 -2.17 3.75
N SER A 135 9.42 -2.23 3.76
CA SER A 135 10.18 -3.24 3.01
C SER A 135 10.12 -4.64 3.61
N THR A 136 9.88 -4.73 4.91
CA THR A 136 9.73 -6.00 5.65
C THR A 136 8.30 -6.53 5.52
N ASP A 137 7.31 -5.67 5.71
CA ASP A 137 5.89 -6.06 5.71
C ASP A 137 5.34 -6.27 4.29
N TYR A 138 5.91 -5.58 3.29
CA TYR A 138 5.47 -5.63 1.89
C TYR A 138 6.64 -5.90 0.94
N PRO A 139 7.15 -7.14 0.89
CA PRO A 139 8.29 -7.49 0.02
C PRO A 139 7.98 -7.31 -1.48
N ASP A 140 6.70 -7.27 -1.86
CA ASP A 140 6.25 -6.97 -3.23
C ASP A 140 6.53 -5.52 -3.65
N VAL A 141 6.72 -4.61 -2.69
CA VAL A 141 7.18 -3.25 -2.98
C VAL A 141 8.66 -3.31 -3.33
N SER A 142 8.93 -3.28 -4.63
CA SER A 142 10.30 -3.36 -5.11
C SER A 142 11.17 -2.22 -4.55
N LYS A 143 12.46 -2.49 -4.36
CA LYS A 143 13.47 -1.47 -4.00
C LYS A 143 13.42 -0.25 -4.93
N LYS A 144 13.10 -0.49 -6.20
CA LYS A 144 12.92 0.56 -7.22
C LYS A 144 11.70 1.43 -6.92
N GLN A 145 10.58 0.86 -6.51
CA GLN A 145 9.40 1.62 -6.10
C GLN A 145 9.64 2.40 -4.81
N LEU A 146 10.29 1.81 -3.80
CA LEU A 146 10.64 2.54 -2.57
C LEU A 146 11.58 3.71 -2.84
N LYS A 147 12.64 3.50 -3.64
CA LYS A 147 13.52 4.60 -4.08
C LYS A 147 12.74 5.68 -4.82
N LYS A 148 11.83 5.28 -5.72
CA LYS A 148 10.97 6.21 -6.47
C LYS A 148 10.04 6.99 -5.54
N LEU A 149 9.50 6.36 -4.49
CA LEU A 149 8.68 7.02 -3.48
C LEU A 149 9.47 8.08 -2.71
N LEU A 150 10.69 7.75 -2.27
CA LEU A 150 11.59 8.70 -1.58
C LEU A 150 12.01 9.87 -2.46
N GLN A 151 12.23 9.62 -3.75
CA GLN A 151 12.53 10.67 -4.72
C GLN A 151 11.30 11.53 -5.00
N TRP A 152 10.15 10.89 -5.18
CA TRP A 152 8.86 11.54 -5.42
C TRP A 152 8.46 12.43 -4.24
N ARG A 153 8.70 11.98 -3.00
CA ARG A 153 8.50 12.73 -1.76
C ARG A 153 9.21 14.09 -1.77
N GLY A 154 10.38 14.19 -2.40
CA GLY A 154 11.19 15.41 -2.37
C GLY A 154 11.78 15.70 -0.98
N GLY A 155 12.42 16.86 -0.86
CA GLY A 155 13.02 17.34 0.40
C GLY A 155 14.27 16.59 0.88
N LEU A 156 14.69 15.52 0.20
CA LEU A 156 15.87 14.74 0.54
C LEU A 156 16.98 14.93 -0.51
N SER A 157 18.22 15.10 -0.04
CA SER A 157 19.40 15.01 -0.90
C SER A 157 19.60 13.57 -1.38
N SER A 158 20.31 13.38 -2.51
CA SER A 158 20.62 12.05 -3.02
C SER A 158 21.40 11.19 -2.00
N GLN A 159 22.22 11.81 -1.15
CA GLN A 159 22.93 11.12 -0.06
C GLN A 159 21.97 10.60 1.02
N LYS A 160 21.00 11.43 1.43
CA LYS A 160 19.97 11.01 2.40
C LYS A 160 19.10 9.88 1.86
N VAL A 161 18.69 9.95 0.59
CA VAL A 161 17.96 8.85 -0.06
C VAL A 161 18.79 7.55 -0.04
N LYS A 162 20.09 7.63 -0.33
CA LYS A 162 20.98 6.46 -0.29
C LYS A 162 21.06 5.87 1.12
N ALA A 163 21.25 6.70 2.14
CA ALA A 163 21.34 6.26 3.53
C ALA A 163 20.05 5.57 4.02
N VAL A 164 18.88 6.09 3.65
CA VAL A 164 17.58 5.45 3.96
C VAL A 164 17.47 4.08 3.27
N MET A 165 17.87 3.99 2.00
CA MET A 165 17.86 2.74 1.26
C MET A 165 18.84 1.70 1.82
N GLU A 166 20.04 2.10 2.23
CA GLU A 166 21.05 1.21 2.83
C GLU A 166 20.55 0.59 4.15
N MET A 167 19.92 1.38 5.02
CA MET A 167 19.33 0.88 6.28
C MET A 167 18.18 -0.12 6.05
N SER A 168 17.30 0.16 5.07
CA SER A 168 16.21 -0.77 4.72
C SER A 168 16.74 -2.13 4.24
N HIS A 169 17.95 -2.18 3.67
CA HIS A 169 18.59 -3.43 3.24
C HIS A 169 19.27 -4.17 4.38
N GLN A 170 19.87 -3.44 5.31
CA GLN A 170 20.56 -4.04 6.44
C GLN A 170 19.58 -4.71 7.41
N GLY A 171 18.38 -4.15 7.60
CA GLY A 171 17.33 -4.82 8.38
C GLY A 171 16.81 -6.12 7.74
N ASN A 172 16.65 -6.16 6.41
CA ASN A 172 16.28 -7.40 5.70
C ASN A 172 17.41 -8.46 5.75
N SER A 173 18.68 -8.02 5.81
CA SER A 173 19.82 -8.92 6.03
C SER A 173 19.84 -9.43 7.48
N LEU A 174 19.70 -8.56 8.48
CA LEU A 174 19.72 -8.94 9.90
C LEU A 174 18.55 -9.86 10.28
N ALA A 175 17.37 -9.67 9.69
CA ALA A 175 16.24 -10.61 9.82
C ALA A 175 16.55 -12.00 9.24
N SER A 176 17.48 -12.11 8.27
CA SER A 176 17.96 -13.40 7.75
C SER A 176 18.92 -14.13 8.70
N TRP A 177 19.51 -13.43 9.68
CA TRP A 177 20.46 -14.01 10.65
C TRP A 177 19.85 -14.23 12.03
N MET A 178 18.64 -13.71 12.29
CA MET A 178 17.91 -14.03 13.52
C MET A 178 17.40 -15.47 13.45
N PRO A 179 17.71 -16.32 14.44
CA PRO A 179 17.09 -17.63 14.53
C PRO A 179 15.56 -17.45 14.61
N LEU A 180 14.81 -18.31 13.92
CA LEU A 180 13.35 -18.34 14.02
C LEU A 180 12.92 -18.29 15.51
N PRO A 181 11.78 -17.65 15.86
CA PRO A 181 11.38 -17.44 17.25
C PRO A 181 11.46 -18.70 18.13
N GLY A 182 11.20 -19.88 17.58
CA GLY A 182 11.31 -21.16 18.30
C GLY A 182 12.73 -21.68 18.57
N ILE A 183 13.76 -21.19 17.88
CA ILE A 183 15.17 -21.57 18.11
C ILE A 183 15.75 -20.78 19.29
N VAL A 184 15.34 -19.52 19.47
CA VAL A 184 15.77 -18.69 20.60
C VAL A 184 15.26 -19.28 21.93
N ASP A 185 14.02 -19.76 21.95
CA ASP A 185 13.42 -20.47 23.10
C ASP A 185 14.09 -21.82 23.41
N ALA A 186 14.63 -22.49 22.39
CA ALA A 186 15.36 -23.75 22.56
C ALA A 186 16.78 -23.54 23.08
N ILE A 187 17.42 -22.42 22.72
CA ILE A 187 18.74 -22.04 23.23
C ILE A 187 18.64 -21.55 24.68
N ALA A 188 17.63 -20.74 25.01
CA ALA A 188 17.40 -20.26 26.37
C ALA A 188 17.13 -21.39 27.39
N ARG A 189 16.48 -22.47 26.95
CA ARG A 189 16.22 -23.66 27.78
C ARG A 189 17.41 -24.59 27.97
N ARG A 190 18.52 -24.39 27.24
CA ARG A 190 19.72 -25.23 27.35
C ARG A 190 20.77 -24.66 28.30
N PHE A 191 20.55 -23.46 28.81
CA PHE A 191 21.41 -22.76 29.77
C PHE A 191 20.73 -22.53 31.13
N HIS A 192 19.61 -23.21 31.42
CA HIS A 192 18.97 -23.30 32.72
C HIS A 192 18.87 -24.75 33.19
#